data_AF-A0A7C5W812-F1
#
_entry.id   AF-A0A7C5W812-F1
#
_cell.length_a   1.000
_cell.length_b   1.000
_cell.length_c   1.000
_cell.angle_alpha   90.00
_cell.angle_beta   90.00
_cell.angle_gamma   90.00
#
_symmetry.space_group_name_H-M   'P 1'
#
loop_
_entity.id
_entity.type
_entity.pdbx_description
1 polymer ?
#
loop_
_entity_poly.entity_id
_entity_poly.type
_entity_poly.pdbx_seq_one_letter_code
_entity_poly.pdbx_strand_id
1 'polypeptide(L)'
;MQRSAREDDAMKTSLAATALSLAVGALAPAGEISAPDMRLSDTKTGPRGNRVLVFRHKAVAGMDSPGYVAQGYEHGVAFMLPADYREGEKTPRPLLVSLHGFGDTLDAYADAMSRWFADRDCFVMGPNDPLGTWFYGYSDQLPGGDPDKGTVVNYTERRVLFYIEHFSSNYAIDRNRVFVSGGSMGGTGTVTLALRYPHVFAAGDAKKGAANRRYCHWKSQCERIWGKVEAGVKNNAGVNVWDWQNVAWYIEHNHAKSNWIRTLNGREDTSIPYRQLAGPPGVQPMSFYAALEKYSVGHQCLWDCSSHGRPDPQNPRLDDWWEPFWDGTCFLRLDLSFPAFSGFSANDDPGTGAGDAVGSDTQLGDNTYDGAPRGGLNRFLRWNSNTIVDTPAEWSIEIKLSAGSAGYRGAGAETVNVTPRRLQKFEVKPGARYAWSTSSGQSGAAVADTNGLLTIPAVKVTTGWTKLTVRRAG
;
A
#
# COMPACT_ATOMS: atom_id res chain seq x y z
N MET A 1 29.41 39.69 8.84
CA MET A 1 28.93 38.46 8.15
C MET A 1 28.36 37.52 9.22
N GLN A 2 27.08 37.69 9.56
CA GLN A 2 26.32 36.77 10.42
C GLN A 2 24.91 36.65 9.81
N ARG A 3 24.88 36.04 8.62
CA ARG A 3 23.70 35.41 8.03
C ARG A 3 24.14 33.96 7.80
N SER A 4 23.92 33.10 8.78
CA SER A 4 24.32 31.70 8.65
C SER A 4 23.49 30.83 9.60
N ALA A 5 23.00 29.71 9.08
CA ALA A 5 22.21 28.66 9.72
C ALA A 5 20.70 28.93 9.91
N ARG A 6 20.27 30.03 10.54
CA ARG A 6 18.82 30.23 10.82
C ARG A 6 17.95 30.53 9.60
N GLU A 7 18.47 31.25 8.61
CA GLU A 7 17.73 31.56 7.37
C GLU A 7 17.63 30.33 6.45
N ASP A 8 18.65 29.46 6.43
CA ASP A 8 18.66 28.23 5.63
C ASP A 8 17.70 27.17 6.18
N ASP A 9 17.59 27.05 7.52
CA ASP A 9 16.64 26.14 8.17
C ASP A 9 15.20 26.61 7.92
N ALA A 10 14.92 27.90 8.10
CA ALA A 10 13.59 28.47 7.87
C ALA A 10 13.14 28.32 6.40
N MET A 11 14.07 28.42 5.45
CA MET A 11 13.77 28.22 4.03
C MET A 11 13.46 26.75 3.71
N LYS A 12 14.15 25.79 4.34
CA LYS A 12 13.84 24.35 4.21
C LYS A 12 12.51 23.96 4.86
N THR A 13 12.17 24.53 6.02
CA THR A 13 10.87 24.30 6.69
C THR A 13 9.70 24.87 5.86
N SER A 14 9.90 26.03 5.23
CA SER A 14 8.95 26.67 4.31
C SER A 14 8.67 25.82 3.04
N LEU A 15 9.73 25.25 2.46
CA LEU A 15 9.64 24.32 1.33
C LEU A 15 8.87 23.03 1.70
N ALA A 16 9.09 22.48 2.90
CA ALA A 16 8.34 21.32 3.40
C ALA A 16 6.84 21.62 3.61
N ALA A 17 6.49 22.81 4.12
CA ALA A 17 5.08 23.23 4.28
C ALA A 17 4.36 23.46 2.93
N THR A 18 5.10 23.97 1.94
CA THR A 18 4.58 24.22 0.58
C THR A 18 4.40 22.89 -0.20
N ALA A 19 5.34 21.95 -0.06
CA ALA A 19 5.24 20.60 -0.63
C ALA A 19 4.13 19.77 0.06
N LEU A 20 3.91 19.96 1.36
CA LEU A 20 2.81 19.33 2.09
C LEU A 20 1.44 19.78 1.56
N SER A 21 1.30 21.05 1.16
CA SER A 21 0.07 21.55 0.54
C SER A 21 -0.23 20.90 -0.83
N LEU A 22 0.81 20.45 -1.54
CA LEU A 22 0.70 19.75 -2.83
C LEU A 22 0.48 18.24 -2.68
N ALA A 23 1.04 17.60 -1.64
CA ALA A 23 0.88 16.17 -1.35
C ALA A 23 -0.39 15.84 -0.52
N VAL A 24 -0.85 16.75 0.33
CA VAL A 24 -2.08 16.65 1.15
C VAL A 24 -3.29 17.25 0.41
N GLY A 25 -3.10 17.67 -0.85
CA GLY A 25 -4.08 18.31 -1.72
C GLY A 25 -5.33 17.46 -1.98
N ALA A 26 -6.29 17.53 -1.04
CA ALA A 26 -7.74 17.43 -1.23
C ALA A 26 -8.55 17.66 0.07
N LEU A 27 -7.95 17.70 1.28
CA LEU A 27 -8.73 17.58 2.53
C LEU A 27 -8.37 18.54 3.68
N ALA A 28 -7.63 19.62 3.42
CA ALA A 28 -7.53 20.76 4.32
C ALA A 28 -7.44 22.05 3.48
N PRO A 29 -8.09 23.16 3.87
CA PRO A 29 -7.81 24.44 3.23
C PRO A 29 -6.31 24.76 3.37
N ALA A 30 -5.69 25.20 2.27
CA ALA A 30 -4.31 25.63 2.27
C ALA A 30 -4.11 26.73 3.33
N GLY A 31 -3.23 26.48 4.31
CA GLY A 31 -2.92 27.43 5.39
C GLY A 31 -3.09 26.93 6.83
N GLU A 32 -3.70 25.77 7.07
CA GLU A 32 -3.99 25.28 8.45
C GLU A 32 -3.06 24.18 8.99
N ILE A 33 -2.11 23.68 8.20
CA ILE A 33 -1.21 22.60 8.65
C ILE A 33 0.13 23.18 9.08
N SER A 34 0.40 23.14 10.38
CA SER A 34 1.70 23.54 10.93
C SER A 34 2.74 22.45 10.67
N ALA A 35 3.91 22.83 10.15
CA ALA A 35 5.03 21.91 10.03
C ALA A 35 5.58 21.61 11.44
N PRO A 36 5.66 20.33 11.85
CA PRO A 36 6.24 20.00 13.14
C PRO A 36 7.75 20.26 13.15
N ASP A 37 8.25 20.71 14.30
CA ASP A 37 9.68 20.87 14.56
C ASP A 37 10.31 19.51 14.86
N MET A 38 11.01 18.95 13.87
CA MET A 38 11.60 17.61 13.91
C MET A 38 12.93 17.65 14.66
N ARG A 39 12.95 17.14 15.89
CA ARG A 39 14.16 17.06 16.71
C ARG A 39 14.77 15.66 16.65
N LEU A 40 16.04 15.57 16.25
CA LEU A 40 16.83 14.35 16.44
C LEU A 40 16.99 14.09 17.95
N SER A 41 16.47 12.96 18.42
CA SER A 41 16.51 12.58 19.83
C SER A 41 17.50 11.45 20.13
N ASP A 42 17.77 10.59 19.15
CA ASP A 42 18.68 9.45 19.32
C ASP A 42 19.29 9.03 17.98
N THR A 43 20.43 8.34 18.04
CA THR A 43 21.08 7.70 16.88
C THR A 43 21.57 6.33 17.29
N LYS A 44 21.02 5.30 16.64
CA LYS A 44 21.34 3.89 16.90
C LYS A 44 22.18 3.32 15.75
N THR A 45 23.06 2.38 16.08
CA THR A 45 23.82 1.61 15.10
C THR A 45 23.24 0.19 15.05
N GLY A 46 22.73 -0.18 13.88
CA GLY A 46 22.25 -1.53 13.58
C GLY A 46 23.40 -2.54 13.44
N PRO A 47 23.06 -3.84 13.37
CA PRO A 47 24.05 -4.93 13.41
C PRO A 47 25.03 -4.95 12.23
N ARG A 48 24.73 -4.26 11.11
CA ARG A 48 25.61 -4.17 9.94
C ARG A 48 26.22 -2.77 9.76
N GLY A 49 26.18 -1.94 10.80
CA GLY A 49 26.68 -0.56 10.75
C GLY A 49 25.72 0.44 10.12
N ASN A 50 24.53 -0.01 9.68
CA ASN A 50 23.44 0.86 9.26
C ASN A 50 23.02 1.77 10.42
N ARG A 51 22.82 3.06 10.13
CA ARG A 51 22.47 4.06 11.15
C ARG A 51 20.98 4.31 11.16
N VAL A 52 20.37 4.29 12.35
CA VAL A 52 18.97 4.65 12.56
C VAL A 52 18.90 5.93 13.37
N LEU A 53 18.38 6.98 12.74
CA LEU A 53 18.11 8.26 13.36
C LEU A 53 16.69 8.25 13.94
N VAL A 54 16.51 8.65 15.20
CA VAL A 54 15.19 8.73 15.81
C VAL A 54 14.83 10.19 16.03
N PHE A 55 13.75 10.64 15.42
CA PHE A 55 13.23 11.99 15.53
C PHE A 55 11.97 12.02 16.37
N ARG A 56 11.75 13.14 17.08
CA ARG A 56 10.57 13.43 17.89
C ARG A 56 10.05 14.82 17.58
N HIS A 57 8.74 15.01 17.69
CA HIS A 57 8.13 16.32 17.58
C HIS A 57 6.83 16.39 18.39
N LYS A 58 6.42 17.61 18.77
CA LYS A 58 5.13 17.84 19.41
C LYS A 58 3.97 17.72 18.42
N ALA A 59 2.81 17.33 18.91
CA ALA A 59 1.55 17.37 18.17
C ALA A 59 1.28 18.79 17.69
N VAL A 60 0.81 18.91 16.44
CA VAL A 60 0.61 20.22 15.79
C VAL A 60 -0.75 20.31 15.11
N ALA A 61 -1.28 21.53 15.05
CA ALA A 61 -2.53 21.80 14.38
C ALA A 61 -2.50 21.34 12.92
N GLY A 62 -3.59 20.69 12.48
CA GLY A 62 -3.72 20.12 11.15
C GLY A 62 -3.16 18.71 10.99
N MET A 63 -2.26 18.26 11.87
CA MET A 63 -1.77 16.87 11.93
C MET A 63 -2.23 16.13 13.19
N ASP A 64 -2.87 16.82 14.12
CA ASP A 64 -3.41 16.27 15.36
C ASP A 64 -4.69 16.99 15.77
N SER A 65 -5.52 16.31 16.55
CA SER A 65 -6.72 16.92 17.16
C SER A 65 -6.35 18.06 18.11
N PRO A 66 -7.22 19.07 18.31
CA PRO A 66 -7.01 20.12 19.30
C PRO A 66 -6.66 19.60 20.70
N GLY A 67 -7.26 18.48 21.13
CA GLY A 67 -6.99 17.89 22.44
C GLY A 67 -5.55 17.41 22.62
N TYR A 68 -5.02 16.64 21.67
CA TYR A 68 -3.60 16.21 21.72
C TYR A 68 -2.61 17.37 21.56
N VAL A 69 -2.94 18.38 20.76
CA VAL A 69 -2.13 19.60 20.63
C VAL A 69 -2.07 20.34 21.98
N ALA A 70 -3.22 20.56 22.63
CA ALA A 70 -3.30 21.25 23.92
C ALA A 70 -2.53 20.51 25.03
N GLN A 71 -2.50 19.17 24.98
CA GLN A 71 -1.73 18.35 25.92
C GLN A 71 -0.23 18.29 25.61
N GLY A 72 0.23 18.85 24.50
CA GLY A 72 1.63 18.78 24.08
C GLY A 72 2.10 17.33 23.85
N TYR A 73 1.21 16.49 23.31
CA TYR A 73 1.51 15.10 22.96
C TYR A 73 2.72 15.04 22.03
N GLU A 74 3.49 13.96 22.08
CA GLU A 74 4.72 13.82 21.29
C GLU A 74 4.65 12.59 20.40
N HIS A 75 5.03 12.78 19.14
CA HIS A 75 5.18 11.70 18.15
C HIS A 75 6.65 11.46 17.86
N GLY A 76 6.95 10.32 17.24
CA GLY A 76 8.29 10.04 16.76
C GLY A 76 8.33 9.19 15.50
N VAL A 77 9.48 9.20 14.85
CA VAL A 77 9.75 8.47 13.61
C VAL A 77 11.20 8.02 13.60
N ALA A 78 11.42 6.76 13.25
CA ALA A 78 12.74 6.22 12.99
C ALA A 78 13.08 6.36 11.50
N PHE A 79 14.31 6.73 11.18
CA PHE A 79 14.81 6.87 9.81
C PHE A 79 16.16 6.19 9.68
N MET A 80 16.20 5.09 8.94
CA MET A 80 17.41 4.32 8.68
C MET A 80 18.06 4.76 7.38
N LEU A 81 19.37 4.99 7.45
CA LEU A 81 20.24 5.22 6.32
C LEU A 81 20.79 3.89 5.79
N PRO A 82 20.96 3.74 4.46
CA PRO A 82 21.72 2.63 3.90
C PRO A 82 23.09 2.47 4.57
N ALA A 83 23.60 1.25 4.69
CA ALA A 83 24.83 0.96 5.43
C ALA A 83 26.06 1.69 4.86
N ASP A 84 26.10 1.90 3.56
CA ASP A 84 27.17 2.60 2.83
C ASP A 84 26.90 4.10 2.62
N TYR A 85 25.78 4.65 3.14
CA TYR A 85 25.41 6.04 2.95
C TYR A 85 26.47 7.00 3.51
N ARG A 86 26.92 7.92 2.66
CA ARG A 86 27.86 8.99 3.01
C ARG A 86 27.14 10.33 3.09
N GLU A 87 27.54 11.15 4.05
CA GLU A 87 26.97 12.49 4.19
C GLU A 87 27.21 13.32 2.92
N GLY A 88 26.16 14.01 2.45
CA GLY A 88 26.20 14.78 1.21
C GLY A 88 26.09 13.95 -0.07
N GLU A 89 25.90 12.63 0.01
CA GLU A 89 25.64 11.79 -1.17
C GLU A 89 24.36 12.25 -1.89
N LYS A 90 24.45 12.35 -3.22
CA LYS A 90 23.36 12.82 -4.08
C LYS A 90 22.74 11.72 -4.95
N THR A 91 23.20 10.49 -4.82
CA THR A 91 22.68 9.35 -5.58
C THR A 91 21.25 9.06 -5.13
N PRO A 92 20.24 9.16 -6.02
CA PRO A 92 18.86 8.88 -5.63
C PRO A 92 18.66 7.40 -5.28
N ARG A 93 18.25 7.14 -4.04
CA ARG A 93 17.93 5.79 -3.53
C ARG A 93 16.46 5.68 -3.14
N PRO A 94 15.86 4.49 -3.22
CA PRO A 94 14.46 4.28 -2.82
C PRO A 94 14.19 4.61 -1.35
N LEU A 95 12.92 4.86 -1.02
CA LEU A 95 12.42 4.94 0.34
C LEU A 95 11.41 3.82 0.59
N LEU A 96 11.62 3.03 1.64
CA LEU A 96 10.61 2.11 2.17
C LEU A 96 9.98 2.71 3.44
N VAL A 97 8.68 2.95 3.41
CA VAL A 97 7.87 3.30 4.58
C VAL A 97 7.42 2.00 5.26
N SER A 98 8.06 1.67 6.36
CA SER A 98 7.83 0.45 7.15
C SER A 98 6.89 0.74 8.31
N LEU A 99 5.70 0.14 8.29
CA LEU A 99 4.64 0.39 9.26
C LEU A 99 4.57 -0.74 10.30
N HIS A 100 4.49 -0.36 11.57
CA HIS A 100 4.55 -1.29 12.70
C HIS A 100 3.19 -1.91 13.08
N GLY A 101 3.22 -2.96 13.90
CA GLY A 101 2.03 -3.63 14.43
C GLY A 101 1.39 -2.86 15.60
N PHE A 102 0.15 -3.20 15.95
CA PHE A 102 -0.51 -2.57 17.10
C PHE A 102 0.26 -2.91 18.39
N GLY A 103 0.60 -1.90 19.19
CA GLY A 103 1.31 -2.08 20.46
C GLY A 103 2.84 -2.08 20.34
N ASP A 104 3.42 -2.05 19.14
CA ASP A 104 4.85 -1.84 18.97
C ASP A 104 5.25 -0.45 19.46
N THR A 105 6.42 -0.35 20.08
CA THR A 105 7.03 0.93 20.47
C THR A 105 7.99 1.41 19.40
N LEU A 106 8.19 2.74 19.32
CA LEU A 106 9.17 3.34 18.42
C LEU A 106 10.56 2.70 18.57
N ASP A 107 11.01 2.47 19.80
CA ASP A 107 12.34 1.93 20.05
C ASP A 107 12.48 0.47 19.62
N ALA A 108 11.53 -0.38 20.00
CA ALA A 108 11.55 -1.79 19.61
C ALA A 108 11.45 -1.93 18.08
N TYR A 109 10.63 -1.10 17.44
CA TYR A 109 10.46 -1.11 16.00
C TYR A 109 11.68 -0.56 15.25
N ALA A 110 12.30 0.52 15.74
CA ALA A 110 13.56 1.05 15.22
C ALA A 110 14.67 -0.02 15.24
N ASP A 111 14.75 -0.79 16.32
CA ASP A 111 15.71 -1.87 16.43
C ASP A 111 15.37 -3.01 15.46
N ALA A 112 14.09 -3.37 15.31
CA ALA A 112 13.64 -4.41 14.39
C ALA A 112 13.92 -4.06 12.92
N MET A 113 13.56 -2.85 12.47
CA MET A 113 13.82 -2.40 11.10
C MET A 113 15.32 -2.36 10.81
N SER A 114 16.16 -2.00 11.79
CA SER A 114 17.62 -2.02 11.65
C SER A 114 18.18 -3.40 11.32
N ARG A 115 17.49 -4.48 11.70
CA ARG A 115 17.87 -5.86 11.41
C ARG A 115 17.26 -6.37 10.11
N TRP A 116 15.96 -6.12 9.89
CA TRP A 116 15.24 -6.64 8.73
C TRP A 116 15.71 -6.03 7.40
N PHE A 117 16.16 -4.79 7.43
CA PHE A 117 16.53 -4.05 6.23
C PHE A 117 18.01 -3.69 6.15
N ALA A 118 18.84 -4.30 7.01
CA ALA A 118 20.28 -3.99 7.11
C ALA A 118 21.04 -4.12 5.77
N ASP A 119 20.58 -5.02 4.90
CA ASP A 119 21.19 -5.31 3.60
C ASP A 119 20.49 -4.64 2.41
N ARG A 120 19.50 -3.78 2.67
CA ARG A 120 18.76 -3.11 1.60
C ARG A 120 19.44 -1.80 1.24
N ASP A 121 19.65 -1.61 -0.05
CA ASP A 121 20.12 -0.34 -0.63
C ASP A 121 18.96 0.67 -0.74
N CYS A 122 18.41 1.08 0.40
CA CYS A 122 17.33 2.05 0.47
C CYS A 122 17.28 2.77 1.82
N PHE A 123 16.68 3.95 1.83
CA PHE A 123 16.24 4.58 3.07
C PHE A 123 15.03 3.83 3.62
N VAL A 124 14.91 3.72 4.94
CA VAL A 124 13.72 3.13 5.58
C VAL A 124 13.17 4.07 6.63
N MET A 125 11.89 4.39 6.55
CA MET A 125 11.18 5.24 7.51
C MET A 125 10.16 4.41 8.30
N GLY A 126 10.27 4.43 9.62
CA GLY A 126 9.33 3.81 10.56
C GLY A 126 8.56 4.87 11.36
N PRO A 127 7.41 5.37 10.87
CA PRO A 127 6.58 6.30 11.63
C PRO A 127 5.92 5.58 12.80
N ASN A 128 5.94 6.20 14.00
CA ASN A 128 5.26 5.66 15.17
C ASN A 128 3.77 6.08 15.18
N ASP A 129 2.89 5.14 15.47
CA ASP A 129 1.45 5.30 15.68
C ASP A 129 1.06 4.67 17.03
N PRO A 130 1.50 5.27 18.14
CA PRO A 130 1.29 4.73 19.49
C PRO A 130 -0.19 4.80 19.93
N LEU A 131 -0.99 5.61 19.23
CA LEU A 131 -2.42 5.77 19.48
C LEU A 131 -3.24 4.64 18.85
N GLY A 132 -2.61 3.77 18.05
CA GLY A 132 -3.29 2.66 17.40
C GLY A 132 -4.34 3.14 16.41
N THR A 133 -4.02 4.16 15.62
CA THR A 133 -4.95 4.81 14.67
C THR A 133 -5.00 4.09 13.32
N TRP A 134 -4.29 2.96 13.24
CA TRP A 134 -4.17 2.13 12.05
C TRP A 134 -3.61 2.87 10.84
N PHE A 135 -2.70 3.80 11.11
CA PHE A 135 -2.10 4.71 10.14
C PHE A 135 -3.07 5.57 9.35
N TYR A 136 -4.34 5.66 9.78
CA TYR A 136 -5.32 6.56 9.18
C TYR A 136 -5.38 7.90 9.94
N GLY A 137 -5.87 7.84 11.17
CA GLY A 137 -6.27 9.02 11.94
C GLY A 137 -7.41 8.68 12.89
N TYR A 138 -8.02 9.71 13.45
CA TYR A 138 -8.93 9.59 14.59
C TYR A 138 -9.84 10.82 14.71
N SER A 139 -10.85 10.75 15.59
CA SER A 139 -11.81 11.84 15.82
C SER A 139 -11.13 13.10 16.36
N ASP A 140 -11.54 14.26 15.85
CA ASP A 140 -11.10 15.58 16.32
C ASP A 140 -11.48 15.88 17.78
N GLN A 141 -12.36 15.08 18.38
CA GLN A 141 -12.74 15.18 19.79
C GLN A 141 -11.74 14.52 20.75
N LEU A 142 -10.80 13.71 20.27
CA LEU A 142 -9.87 13.00 21.14
C LEU A 142 -8.74 13.91 21.67
N PRO A 143 -8.09 13.53 22.78
CA PRO A 143 -8.35 12.35 23.63
C PRO A 143 -9.49 12.52 24.65
N GLY A 144 -10.08 13.71 24.79
CA GLY A 144 -10.97 14.03 25.93
C GLY A 144 -12.48 14.01 25.65
N GLY A 145 -12.89 13.99 24.38
CA GLY A 145 -14.28 14.11 23.95
C GLY A 145 -14.87 12.83 23.39
N ASP A 146 -16.15 12.93 23.00
CA ASP A 146 -16.94 11.82 22.47
C ASP A 146 -16.69 11.66 20.96
N PRO A 147 -16.06 10.56 20.50
CA PRO A 147 -15.75 10.38 19.08
C PRO A 147 -17.01 10.27 18.22
N ASP A 148 -18.18 9.91 18.77
CA ASP A 148 -19.46 9.83 18.05
C ASP A 148 -19.97 11.22 17.60
N LYS A 149 -19.46 12.30 18.20
CA LYS A 149 -19.90 13.69 17.95
C LYS A 149 -18.91 14.52 17.13
N GLY A 150 -17.82 13.89 16.69
CA GLY A 150 -16.72 14.56 16.00
C GLY A 150 -16.70 14.37 14.49
N THR A 151 -15.58 14.76 13.91
CA THR A 151 -15.16 14.37 12.56
C THR A 151 -13.92 13.52 12.65
N VAL A 152 -13.88 12.38 11.96
CA VAL A 152 -12.64 11.59 11.87
C VAL A 152 -11.71 12.22 10.84
N VAL A 153 -10.56 12.69 11.30
CA VAL A 153 -9.57 13.33 10.43
C VAL A 153 -8.41 12.39 10.21
N ASN A 154 -7.88 12.36 8.99
CA ASN A 154 -6.73 11.55 8.59
C ASN A 154 -5.38 12.08 9.14
N TYR A 155 -5.34 12.43 10.42
CA TYR A 155 -4.19 13.01 11.11
C TYR A 155 -2.91 12.17 10.95
N THR A 156 -3.03 10.85 11.04
CA THR A 156 -1.86 9.98 10.96
C THR A 156 -1.34 9.83 9.53
N GLU A 157 -2.21 9.74 8.53
CA GLU A 157 -1.78 9.78 7.11
C GLU A 157 -1.05 11.10 6.82
N ARG A 158 -1.57 12.24 7.29
CA ARG A 158 -0.91 13.56 7.11
C ARG A 158 0.50 13.58 7.72
N ARG A 159 0.69 13.01 8.91
CA ARG A 159 2.03 12.89 9.53
C ARG A 159 2.96 12.01 8.71
N VAL A 160 2.49 10.84 8.25
CA VAL A 160 3.30 9.94 7.41
C VAL A 160 3.74 10.65 6.14
N LEU A 161 2.83 11.34 5.44
CA LEU A 161 3.14 12.10 4.24
C LEU A 161 4.12 13.25 4.53
N PHE A 162 3.94 13.96 5.63
CA PHE A 162 4.89 14.98 6.05
C PHE A 162 6.30 14.42 6.27
N TYR A 163 6.44 13.29 6.96
CA TYR A 163 7.76 12.70 7.18
C TYR A 163 8.45 12.32 5.85
N ILE A 164 7.69 11.79 4.88
CA ILE A 164 8.21 11.49 3.54
C ILE A 164 8.77 12.77 2.90
N GLU A 165 8.03 13.88 2.92
CA GLU A 165 8.49 15.16 2.39
C GLU A 165 9.69 15.73 3.15
N HIS A 166 9.65 15.67 4.48
CA HIS A 166 10.74 16.12 5.33
C HIS A 166 12.04 15.38 5.01
N PHE A 167 12.02 14.05 4.97
CA PHE A 167 13.22 13.27 4.63
C PHE A 167 13.63 13.44 3.17
N SER A 168 12.68 13.54 2.24
CA SER A 168 13.01 13.77 0.81
C SER A 168 13.67 15.13 0.56
N SER A 169 13.41 16.12 1.42
CA SER A 169 14.05 17.43 1.34
C SER A 169 15.47 17.44 1.92
N ASN A 170 15.84 16.41 2.70
CA ASN A 170 17.12 16.33 3.41
C ASN A 170 18.04 15.21 2.91
N TYR A 171 17.49 14.22 2.21
CA TYR A 171 18.19 13.05 1.70
C TYR A 171 17.87 12.84 0.22
N ALA A 172 18.80 12.24 -0.53
CA ALA A 172 18.62 11.91 -1.94
C ALA A 172 17.65 10.73 -2.14
N ILE A 173 16.37 10.93 -1.80
CA ILE A 173 15.32 9.95 -2.01
C ILE A 173 14.81 10.05 -3.45
N ASP A 174 14.82 8.91 -4.15
CA ASP A 174 14.15 8.79 -5.45
C ASP A 174 12.63 8.79 -5.24
N ARG A 175 12.01 9.93 -5.54
CA ARG A 175 10.56 10.14 -5.39
C ARG A 175 9.72 9.20 -6.25
N ASN A 176 10.27 8.59 -7.29
CA ASN A 176 9.57 7.61 -8.10
C ASN A 176 9.66 6.19 -7.52
N ARG A 177 10.46 5.97 -6.47
CA ARG A 177 10.65 4.69 -5.76
C ARG A 177 10.41 4.85 -4.25
N VAL A 178 9.23 5.36 -3.90
CA VAL A 178 8.72 5.33 -2.52
C VAL A 178 7.74 4.16 -2.41
N PHE A 179 7.99 3.26 -1.47
CA PHE A 179 7.18 2.06 -1.23
C PHE A 179 6.64 2.06 0.18
N VAL A 180 5.57 1.29 0.44
CA VAL A 180 5.02 1.10 1.78
C VAL A 180 4.86 -0.39 2.08
N SER A 181 5.22 -0.81 3.30
CA SER A 181 5.05 -2.19 3.75
C SER A 181 4.81 -2.25 5.25
N GLY A 182 4.14 -3.30 5.70
CA GLY A 182 3.87 -3.50 7.12
C GLY A 182 3.08 -4.77 7.40
N GLY A 183 3.07 -5.16 8.67
CA GLY A 183 2.30 -6.30 9.19
C GLY A 183 1.14 -5.85 10.07
N SER A 184 0.04 -6.61 10.11
CA SER A 184 -1.08 -6.37 11.05
C SER A 184 -1.65 -4.95 10.95
N MET A 185 -1.46 -4.10 11.97
CA MET A 185 -1.80 -2.68 11.92
C MET A 185 -1.13 -1.95 10.76
N GLY A 186 0.18 -2.14 10.60
CA GLY A 186 0.95 -1.61 9.49
C GLY A 186 0.56 -2.22 8.14
N GLY A 187 0.11 -3.48 8.12
CA GLY A 187 -0.44 -4.10 6.91
C GLY A 187 -1.73 -3.41 6.46
N THR A 188 -2.58 -3.04 7.42
CA THR A 188 -3.81 -2.26 7.15
C THR A 188 -3.49 -0.86 6.62
N GLY A 189 -2.52 -0.19 7.26
CA GLY A 189 -2.00 1.10 6.80
C GLY A 189 -1.39 1.01 5.39
N THR A 190 -0.70 -0.08 5.08
CA THR A 190 -0.07 -0.32 3.77
C THR A 190 -1.11 -0.41 2.66
N VAL A 191 -2.18 -1.20 2.86
CA VAL A 191 -3.27 -1.32 1.87
C VAL A 191 -3.91 0.05 1.61
N THR A 192 -4.25 0.77 2.68
CA THR A 192 -4.96 2.05 2.56
C THR A 192 -4.08 3.16 1.99
N LEU A 193 -2.84 3.32 2.45
CA LEU A 193 -1.91 4.33 1.95
C LEU A 193 -1.55 4.11 0.47
N ALA A 194 -1.27 2.86 0.07
CA ALA A 194 -0.93 2.55 -1.31
C ALA A 194 -2.09 2.89 -2.27
N LEU A 195 -3.34 2.60 -1.87
CA LEU A 195 -4.53 2.87 -2.68
C LEU A 195 -4.93 4.35 -2.67
N ARG A 196 -4.79 5.05 -1.54
CA ARG A 196 -5.21 6.46 -1.37
C ARG A 196 -4.20 7.47 -1.91
N TYR A 197 -2.92 7.10 -1.91
CA TYR A 197 -1.83 7.98 -2.34
C TYR A 197 -1.02 7.35 -3.48
N PRO A 198 -1.66 7.04 -4.63
CA PRO A 198 -1.03 6.40 -5.79
C PRO A 198 0.02 7.29 -6.49
N HIS A 199 0.10 8.56 -6.10
CA HIS A 199 1.05 9.57 -6.56
C HIS A 199 2.25 9.74 -5.61
N VAL A 200 2.19 9.13 -4.42
CA VAL A 200 3.29 9.11 -3.45
C VAL A 200 3.96 7.75 -3.45
N PHE A 201 3.18 6.67 -3.43
CA PHE A 201 3.71 5.31 -3.36
C PHE A 201 3.72 4.67 -4.75
N ALA A 202 4.85 4.08 -5.14
CA ALA A 202 4.96 3.29 -6.36
C ALA A 202 4.27 1.91 -6.22
N ALA A 203 4.25 1.36 -5.00
CA ALA A 203 3.67 0.07 -4.65
C ALA A 203 3.49 -0.10 -3.13
N GLY A 204 2.62 -1.03 -2.72
CA GLY A 204 2.50 -1.50 -1.33
C GLY A 204 2.66 -3.02 -1.18
N ASP A 205 3.20 -3.49 -0.05
CA ASP A 205 3.29 -4.92 0.29
C ASP A 205 2.83 -5.17 1.73
N ALA A 206 1.60 -5.62 1.87
CA ALA A 206 0.89 -5.75 3.14
C ALA A 206 0.83 -7.20 3.63
N LYS A 207 1.16 -7.42 4.90
CA LYS A 207 1.03 -8.73 5.54
C LYS A 207 -0.04 -8.66 6.62
N LYS A 208 -1.03 -9.56 6.55
CA LYS A 208 -2.11 -9.74 7.52
C LYS A 208 -2.83 -8.41 7.83
N GLY A 209 -3.03 -7.59 6.80
CA GLY A 209 -3.73 -6.30 6.90
C GLY A 209 -5.24 -6.48 6.81
N ALA A 210 -5.99 -5.63 7.50
CA ALA A 210 -7.46 -5.61 7.39
C ALA A 210 -7.90 -4.86 6.14
N ALA A 211 -8.91 -5.37 5.45
CA ALA A 211 -9.56 -4.67 4.33
C ALA A 211 -10.97 -4.16 4.67
N ASN A 212 -11.56 -4.64 5.77
CA ASN A 212 -12.86 -4.17 6.24
C ASN A 212 -12.93 -4.17 7.77
N ARG A 213 -13.01 -2.97 8.34
CA ARG A 213 -12.93 -2.75 9.79
C ARG A 213 -14.22 -3.08 10.54
N ARG A 214 -15.35 -3.21 9.83
CA ARG A 214 -16.61 -3.65 10.44
C ARG A 214 -16.60 -5.13 10.84
N TYR A 215 -15.79 -5.95 10.16
CA TYR A 215 -15.72 -7.40 10.37
C TYR A 215 -14.36 -7.86 10.92
N CYS A 216 -13.75 -7.02 11.75
CA CYS A 216 -12.49 -7.33 12.43
C CYS A 216 -12.67 -7.44 13.95
N HIS A 217 -11.82 -8.25 14.59
CA HIS A 217 -11.74 -8.37 16.05
C HIS A 217 -11.50 -7.02 16.74
N TRP A 218 -10.90 -6.08 16.01
CA TRP A 218 -10.54 -4.74 16.48
C TRP A 218 -11.66 -3.69 16.34
N LYS A 219 -12.88 -4.08 15.96
CA LYS A 219 -14.03 -3.15 15.80
C LYS A 219 -14.19 -2.25 17.02
N SER A 220 -14.25 -2.80 18.23
CA SER A 220 -14.45 -2.01 19.45
C SER A 220 -13.30 -1.04 19.75
N GLN A 221 -12.07 -1.34 19.29
CA GLN A 221 -10.97 -0.37 19.39
C GLN A 221 -11.11 0.74 18.36
N CYS A 222 -11.49 0.39 17.12
CA CYS A 222 -11.78 1.36 16.07
C CYS A 222 -12.94 2.30 16.46
N GLU A 223 -13.98 1.79 17.12
CA GLU A 223 -15.10 2.61 17.63
C GLU A 223 -14.66 3.64 18.67
N ARG A 224 -13.63 3.35 19.47
CA ARG A 224 -13.09 4.34 20.44
C ARG A 224 -12.35 5.49 19.77
N ILE A 225 -11.87 5.32 18.54
CA ILE A 225 -11.10 6.35 17.83
C ILE A 225 -11.87 7.00 16.68
N TRP A 226 -12.87 6.32 16.12
CA TRP A 226 -13.65 6.78 14.96
C TRP A 226 -15.13 7.01 15.27
N GLY A 227 -15.58 6.58 16.44
CA GLY A 227 -17.00 6.51 16.80
C GLY A 227 -17.65 5.20 16.36
N LYS A 228 -18.80 4.90 16.96
CA LYS A 228 -19.60 3.69 16.69
C LYS A 228 -20.02 3.61 15.24
N VAL A 229 -20.19 2.39 14.73
CA VAL A 229 -20.68 2.18 13.36
C VAL A 229 -22.04 2.86 13.16
N GLU A 230 -22.92 2.76 14.16
CA GLU A 230 -24.28 3.26 14.15
C GLU A 230 -24.36 4.79 14.23
N ALA A 231 -23.33 5.44 14.77
CA ALA A 231 -23.24 6.89 14.83
C ALA A 231 -23.01 7.52 13.44
N GLY A 232 -22.55 6.74 12.45
CA GLY A 232 -22.38 7.21 11.08
C GLY A 232 -21.39 8.39 10.95
N VAL A 233 -20.40 8.45 11.85
CA VAL A 233 -19.43 9.55 11.94
C VAL A 233 -18.76 9.76 10.59
N LYS A 234 -18.71 11.02 10.15
CA LYS A 234 -18.08 11.40 8.89
C LYS A 234 -16.58 11.61 9.08
N ASN A 235 -15.83 11.30 8.03
CA ASN A 235 -14.45 11.72 7.92
C ASN A 235 -14.36 13.16 7.39
N ASN A 236 -13.14 13.68 7.32
CA ASN A 236 -12.85 15.00 6.77
C ASN A 236 -13.12 15.15 5.26
N ALA A 237 -13.51 14.09 4.56
CA ALA A 237 -14.03 14.12 3.19
C ALA A 237 -15.57 14.13 3.13
N GLY A 238 -16.25 14.19 4.28
CA GLY A 238 -17.71 14.16 4.38
C GLY A 238 -18.34 12.77 4.20
N VAL A 239 -17.53 11.71 4.12
CA VAL A 239 -17.96 10.32 3.94
C VAL A 239 -18.02 9.62 5.28
N ASN A 240 -18.96 8.69 5.49
CA ASN A 240 -18.94 7.83 6.67
C ASN A 240 -17.58 7.13 6.80
N VAL A 241 -16.91 7.29 7.94
CA VAL A 241 -15.57 6.75 8.18
C VAL A 241 -15.51 5.23 7.99
N TRP A 242 -16.55 4.50 8.38
CA TRP A 242 -16.58 3.04 8.26
C TRP A 242 -16.72 2.57 6.81
N ASP A 243 -17.37 3.34 5.95
CA ASP A 243 -17.38 3.08 4.50
C ASP A 243 -16.01 3.46 3.90
N TRP A 244 -15.42 4.58 4.34
CA TRP A 244 -14.08 4.99 3.91
C TRP A 244 -12.98 3.97 4.26
N GLN A 245 -13.12 3.28 5.40
CA GLN A 245 -12.22 2.20 5.83
C GLN A 245 -12.59 0.81 5.29
N ASN A 246 -13.70 0.69 4.55
CA ASN A 246 -13.99 -0.50 3.75
C ASN A 246 -13.25 -0.35 2.41
N VAL A 247 -12.17 -1.12 2.23
CA VAL A 247 -11.28 -0.98 1.07
C VAL A 247 -12.01 -1.34 -0.24
N ALA A 248 -12.95 -2.28 -0.21
CA ALA A 248 -13.77 -2.60 -1.38
C ALA A 248 -14.63 -1.42 -1.83
N TRP A 249 -15.28 -0.75 -0.86
CA TRP A 249 -16.02 0.49 -1.10
C TRP A 249 -15.09 1.59 -1.64
N TYR A 250 -13.90 1.76 -1.04
CA TYR A 250 -12.94 2.76 -1.48
C TYR A 250 -12.53 2.55 -2.95
N ILE A 251 -12.19 1.31 -3.33
CA ILE A 251 -11.84 0.96 -4.71
C ILE A 251 -13.00 1.28 -5.65
N GLU A 252 -14.21 0.83 -5.34
CA GLU A 252 -15.39 1.11 -6.17
C GLU A 252 -15.54 2.60 -6.51
N HIS A 253 -15.27 3.48 -5.55
CA HIS A 253 -15.45 4.92 -5.71
C HIS A 253 -14.19 5.68 -6.20
N ASN A 254 -13.00 5.06 -6.15
CA ASN A 254 -11.72 5.77 -6.38
C ASN A 254 -10.74 5.03 -7.31
N HIS A 255 -11.14 3.89 -7.90
CA HIS A 255 -10.24 3.02 -8.65
C HIS A 255 -9.61 3.66 -9.89
N ALA A 256 -10.09 4.79 -10.42
CA ALA A 256 -9.52 5.40 -11.63
C ALA A 256 -8.01 5.64 -11.52
N LYS A 257 -7.55 6.10 -10.35
CA LYS A 257 -6.12 6.31 -10.03
C LYS A 257 -5.62 5.18 -9.11
N SER A 258 -5.59 3.96 -9.61
CA SER A 258 -5.12 2.81 -8.83
C SER A 258 -3.59 2.70 -8.78
N ASN A 259 -3.10 2.20 -7.66
CA ASN A 259 -1.74 1.74 -7.46
C ASN A 259 -1.63 0.21 -7.63
N TRP A 260 -0.46 -0.35 -7.35
CA TRP A 260 -0.22 -1.78 -7.26
C TRP A 260 0.01 -2.22 -5.80
N ILE A 261 -0.59 -3.32 -5.38
CA ILE A 261 -0.45 -3.86 -4.02
C ILE A 261 -0.22 -5.37 -3.99
N ARG A 262 0.65 -5.84 -3.09
CA ARG A 262 0.71 -7.23 -2.66
C ARG A 262 0.03 -7.40 -1.30
N THR A 263 -0.72 -8.47 -1.13
CA THR A 263 -1.26 -8.86 0.18
C THR A 263 -0.94 -10.32 0.49
N LEU A 264 -0.63 -10.62 1.74
CA LEU A 264 -0.58 -11.98 2.28
C LEU A 264 -1.40 -12.07 3.55
N ASN A 265 -2.39 -12.94 3.61
CA ASN A 265 -3.23 -13.11 4.81
C ASN A 265 -3.42 -14.58 5.20
N GLY A 266 -3.43 -14.83 6.50
CA GLY A 266 -3.65 -16.15 7.06
C GLY A 266 -5.13 -16.47 7.23
N ARG A 267 -5.55 -17.66 6.80
CA ARG A 267 -6.90 -18.19 6.99
C ARG A 267 -7.17 -18.62 8.44
N GLU A 268 -6.13 -18.81 9.25
CA GLU A 268 -6.25 -19.09 10.70
C GLU A 268 -6.09 -17.82 11.55
N ASP A 269 -6.06 -16.64 10.92
CA ASP A 269 -5.86 -15.39 11.62
C ASP A 269 -7.16 -14.94 12.33
N THR A 270 -7.21 -15.09 13.66
CA THR A 270 -8.34 -14.65 14.48
C THR A 270 -8.30 -13.16 14.84
N SER A 271 -7.16 -12.49 14.68
CA SER A 271 -7.00 -11.05 14.95
C SER A 271 -7.49 -10.22 13.76
N ILE A 272 -7.08 -10.63 12.56
CA ILE A 272 -7.50 -10.06 11.27
C ILE A 272 -8.13 -11.18 10.43
N PRO A 273 -9.40 -11.54 10.72
CA PRO A 273 -10.12 -12.60 10.02
C PRO A 273 -10.08 -12.50 8.49
N TYR A 274 -9.71 -13.61 7.85
CA TYR A 274 -9.63 -13.74 6.39
C TYR A 274 -10.93 -13.36 5.66
N ARG A 275 -12.09 -13.57 6.29
CA ARG A 275 -13.40 -13.16 5.74
C ARG A 275 -13.50 -11.69 5.34
N GLN A 276 -12.67 -10.81 5.85
CA GLN A 276 -12.66 -9.40 5.44
C GLN A 276 -12.19 -9.21 3.98
N LEU A 277 -11.43 -10.17 3.46
CA LEU A 277 -10.78 -10.11 2.15
C LEU A 277 -11.65 -10.76 1.07
N ALA A 278 -12.09 -11.99 1.35
CA ALA A 278 -13.00 -12.75 0.49
C ALA A 278 -14.47 -12.30 0.65
N GLY A 279 -14.77 -11.47 1.66
CA GLY A 279 -16.11 -11.05 2.04
C GLY A 279 -16.79 -12.15 2.87
N PRO A 280 -17.88 -11.88 3.59
CA PRO A 280 -18.80 -12.92 4.00
C PRO A 280 -20.01 -13.00 3.03
N PRO A 281 -20.70 -14.15 2.93
CA PRO A 281 -21.94 -14.24 2.16
C PRO A 281 -22.96 -13.20 2.62
N GLY A 282 -23.57 -12.49 1.67
CA GLY A 282 -24.66 -11.54 1.95
C GLY A 282 -24.23 -10.14 2.41
N VAL A 283 -22.93 -9.83 2.52
CA VAL A 283 -22.45 -8.46 2.76
C VAL A 283 -22.17 -7.77 1.42
N GLN A 284 -23.00 -6.79 1.10
CA GLN A 284 -22.90 -5.92 -0.07
C GLN A 284 -21.95 -4.72 0.21
N PRO A 285 -21.33 -4.10 -0.82
CA PRO A 285 -21.54 -4.35 -2.26
C PRO A 285 -20.65 -5.45 -2.86
N MET A 286 -19.44 -5.69 -2.34
CA MET A 286 -18.56 -6.79 -2.76
C MET A 286 -17.36 -6.94 -1.81
N SER A 287 -16.61 -8.05 -1.93
CA SER A 287 -15.38 -8.29 -1.18
C SER A 287 -14.18 -7.49 -1.71
N PHE A 288 -13.13 -7.40 -0.90
CA PHE A 288 -11.89 -6.72 -1.30
C PHE A 288 -11.25 -7.39 -2.53
N TYR A 289 -11.12 -8.71 -2.53
CA TYR A 289 -10.58 -9.44 -3.68
C TYR A 289 -11.44 -9.28 -4.94
N ALA A 290 -12.77 -9.32 -4.80
CA ALA A 290 -13.67 -9.10 -5.93
C ALA A 290 -13.57 -7.66 -6.48
N ALA A 291 -13.37 -6.66 -5.61
CA ALA A 291 -13.18 -5.28 -6.02
C ALA A 291 -11.87 -5.09 -6.81
N LEU A 292 -10.76 -5.72 -6.38
CA LEU A 292 -9.48 -5.67 -7.09
C LEU A 292 -9.59 -6.21 -8.52
N GLU A 293 -10.22 -7.37 -8.66
CA GLU A 293 -10.46 -8.04 -9.94
C GLU A 293 -11.41 -7.22 -10.85
N LYS A 294 -12.56 -6.77 -10.31
CA LYS A 294 -13.57 -6.00 -11.06
C LYS A 294 -13.03 -4.68 -11.59
N TYR A 295 -12.30 -3.93 -10.75
CA TYR A 295 -11.84 -2.58 -11.09
C TYR A 295 -10.40 -2.55 -11.65
N SER A 296 -9.85 -3.73 -11.97
CA SER A 296 -8.50 -3.90 -12.52
C SER A 296 -7.45 -3.09 -11.76
N VAL A 297 -7.47 -3.18 -10.42
CA VAL A 297 -6.42 -2.64 -9.56
C VAL A 297 -5.17 -3.49 -9.74
N GLY A 298 -3.97 -2.90 -9.72
CA GLY A 298 -2.75 -3.69 -9.75
C GLY A 298 -2.64 -4.51 -8.47
N HIS A 299 -2.58 -5.84 -8.58
CA HIS A 299 -2.50 -6.66 -7.38
C HIS A 299 -1.85 -8.02 -7.56
N GLN A 300 -1.32 -8.53 -6.46
CA GLN A 300 -1.00 -9.93 -6.22
C GLN A 300 -1.49 -10.27 -4.80
N CYS A 301 -2.51 -11.11 -4.68
CA CYS A 301 -3.07 -11.48 -3.38
C CYS A 301 -2.69 -12.92 -3.06
N LEU A 302 -2.20 -13.18 -1.86
CA LEU A 302 -1.77 -14.48 -1.40
C LEU A 302 -2.50 -14.82 -0.09
N TRP A 303 -2.80 -16.10 0.11
CA TRP A 303 -3.30 -16.59 1.39
C TRP A 303 -2.83 -18.01 1.69
N ASP A 304 -2.78 -18.32 2.97
CA ASP A 304 -2.30 -19.60 3.51
C ASP A 304 -3.02 -19.97 4.80
N CYS A 305 -2.62 -21.08 5.43
CA CYS A 305 -3.15 -21.52 6.73
C CYS A 305 -2.35 -20.94 7.91
N SER A 306 -1.73 -19.75 7.79
CA SER A 306 -1.06 -19.10 8.92
C SER A 306 -2.08 -18.48 9.90
N SER A 307 -1.73 -18.41 11.19
CA SER A 307 -2.47 -17.58 12.17
C SER A 307 -1.93 -16.16 12.17
N HIS A 308 -2.32 -15.31 13.13
CA HIS A 308 -1.71 -13.99 13.25
C HIS A 308 -0.20 -14.07 13.61
N GLY A 309 0.14 -14.91 14.60
CA GLY A 309 1.49 -14.99 15.18
C GLY A 309 2.38 -16.08 14.60
N ARG A 310 1.82 -17.09 13.91
CA ARG A 310 2.57 -18.25 13.41
C ARG A 310 2.47 -18.37 11.88
N PRO A 311 3.54 -18.79 11.18
CA PRO A 311 3.48 -19.09 9.75
C PRO A 311 2.70 -20.39 9.49
N ASP A 312 2.29 -20.60 8.23
CA ASP A 312 1.70 -21.87 7.80
C ASP A 312 2.73 -23.02 7.92
N PRO A 313 2.42 -24.11 8.64
CA PRO A 313 3.35 -25.21 8.84
C PRO A 313 3.60 -26.05 7.58
N GLN A 314 2.69 -26.03 6.60
CA GLN A 314 2.75 -26.91 5.42
C GLN A 314 3.27 -26.21 4.17
N ASN A 315 3.32 -24.88 4.13
CA ASN A 315 3.80 -24.18 2.95
C ASN A 315 4.58 -22.90 3.26
N PRO A 316 5.92 -23.00 3.39
CA PRO A 316 6.73 -21.81 3.55
C PRO A 316 6.89 -21.00 2.25
N ARG A 317 6.43 -21.48 1.09
CA ARG A 317 6.70 -20.85 -0.23
C ARG A 317 5.41 -20.71 -1.03
N LEU A 318 4.65 -19.66 -0.70
CA LEU A 318 3.41 -19.36 -1.41
C LEU A 318 3.65 -18.83 -2.81
N ASP A 319 4.79 -18.17 -3.06
CA ASP A 319 5.22 -17.70 -4.37
C ASP A 319 6.71 -17.98 -4.63
N ASP A 320 7.21 -17.46 -5.75
CA ASP A 320 8.61 -17.57 -6.18
C ASP A 320 9.56 -16.59 -5.46
N TRP A 321 9.11 -15.95 -4.37
CA TRP A 321 9.85 -14.94 -3.60
C TRP A 321 10.26 -13.70 -4.41
N TRP A 322 9.51 -13.38 -5.47
CA TRP A 322 9.69 -12.13 -6.19
C TRP A 322 9.54 -10.93 -5.23
N GLU A 323 10.50 -10.00 -5.30
CA GLU A 323 10.51 -8.80 -4.48
C GLU A 323 10.12 -7.58 -5.33
N PRO A 324 8.85 -7.14 -5.27
CA PRO A 324 8.30 -6.15 -6.21
C PRO A 324 8.97 -4.76 -6.13
N PHE A 325 9.68 -4.48 -5.04
CA PHE A 325 10.36 -3.21 -4.82
C PHE A 325 11.77 -3.18 -5.40
N TRP A 326 12.42 -4.35 -5.53
CA TRP A 326 13.87 -4.46 -5.75
C TRP A 326 14.28 -5.31 -6.95
N ASP A 327 13.35 -5.99 -7.62
CA ASP A 327 13.65 -6.82 -8.77
C ASP A 327 14.25 -6.00 -9.93
N GLY A 328 15.22 -6.57 -10.67
CA GLY A 328 15.88 -5.86 -11.79
C GLY A 328 15.05 -5.82 -13.09
N THR A 329 13.94 -6.55 -13.16
CA THR A 329 13.11 -6.70 -14.37
C THR A 329 11.65 -6.34 -14.09
N CYS A 330 11.07 -6.90 -13.04
CA CYS A 330 9.66 -6.76 -12.67
C CYS A 330 9.55 -5.85 -11.44
N PHE A 331 9.68 -4.54 -11.65
CA PHE A 331 9.68 -3.53 -10.59
C PHE A 331 8.63 -2.46 -10.82
N LEU A 332 8.42 -1.62 -9.81
CA LEU A 332 7.44 -0.53 -9.85
C LEU A 332 8.10 0.81 -9.62
N ARG A 333 7.69 1.80 -10.43
CA ARG A 333 8.07 3.22 -10.27
C ARG A 333 6.89 4.11 -10.63
N LEU A 334 6.84 5.32 -10.06
CA LEU A 334 5.78 6.29 -10.38
C LEU A 334 5.87 6.88 -11.79
N ASP A 335 7.07 6.91 -12.37
CA ASP A 335 7.34 7.38 -13.74
C ASP A 335 7.20 6.29 -14.81
N LEU A 336 6.67 5.12 -14.44
CA LEU A 336 6.39 4.01 -15.34
C LEU A 336 4.92 3.57 -15.23
N SER A 337 4.35 3.18 -16.36
CA SER A 337 3.10 2.42 -16.36
C SER A 337 3.33 0.99 -15.88
N PHE A 338 2.26 0.27 -15.57
CA PHE A 338 2.32 -1.14 -15.21
C PHE A 338 1.06 -1.89 -15.66
N PRO A 339 1.12 -3.22 -15.85
CA PRO A 339 -0.06 -4.01 -16.17
C PRO A 339 -0.79 -4.37 -14.86
N ALA A 340 -2.05 -3.96 -14.73
CA ALA A 340 -2.94 -4.59 -13.76
C ALA A 340 -3.52 -5.87 -14.38
N PHE A 341 -3.38 -6.96 -13.65
CA PHE A 341 -3.90 -8.26 -14.02
C PHE A 341 -5.24 -8.53 -13.33
N SER A 342 -6.14 -9.16 -14.06
CA SER A 342 -7.40 -9.70 -13.53
C SER A 342 -7.86 -10.88 -14.39
N GLY A 343 -8.78 -11.70 -13.86
CA GLY A 343 -9.32 -12.86 -14.54
C GLY A 343 -8.26 -13.88 -14.96
N PHE A 344 -7.18 -14.02 -14.18
CA PHE A 344 -6.13 -14.98 -14.48
C PHE A 344 -6.67 -16.41 -14.32
N SER A 345 -6.57 -17.21 -15.38
CA SER A 345 -7.20 -18.54 -15.43
C SER A 345 -6.58 -19.58 -14.48
N ALA A 346 -5.47 -19.24 -13.83
CA ALA A 346 -4.83 -20.06 -12.80
C ALA A 346 -4.87 -19.38 -11.41
N ASN A 347 -5.79 -18.44 -11.21
CA ASN A 347 -6.16 -17.99 -9.87
C ASN A 347 -6.73 -19.16 -9.07
N ASP A 348 -6.30 -19.28 -7.82
CA ASP A 348 -6.91 -20.19 -6.86
C ASP A 348 -8.26 -19.60 -6.37
N ASP A 349 -9.19 -20.45 -5.94
CA ASP A 349 -10.49 -20.00 -5.41
C ASP A 349 -10.31 -19.41 -3.99
N PRO A 350 -10.50 -18.09 -3.78
CA PRO A 350 -10.38 -17.49 -2.46
C PRO A 350 -11.55 -17.83 -1.52
N GLY A 351 -12.61 -18.49 -2.02
CA GLY A 351 -13.84 -18.72 -1.30
C GLY A 351 -14.74 -17.49 -1.23
N THR A 352 -15.88 -17.64 -0.55
CA THR A 352 -16.84 -16.57 -0.27
C THR A 352 -16.63 -15.94 1.10
N GLY A 353 -15.60 -16.39 1.83
CA GLY A 353 -15.31 -16.11 3.23
C GLY A 353 -16.44 -16.52 4.18
N ALA A 354 -17.25 -17.49 3.75
CA ALA A 354 -18.11 -18.26 4.63
C ALA A 354 -17.25 -19.12 5.55
N GLY A 355 -17.60 -19.17 6.84
CA GLY A 355 -16.77 -19.80 7.86
C GLY A 355 -15.97 -18.80 8.69
N ASP A 356 -15.14 -19.33 9.55
CA ASP A 356 -14.23 -18.57 10.40
C ASP A 356 -12.97 -19.38 10.73
N ALA A 357 -11.94 -18.67 11.21
CA ALA A 357 -10.82 -19.31 11.87
C ALA A 357 -11.34 -19.93 13.18
N VAL A 358 -11.03 -21.21 13.45
CA VAL A 358 -11.53 -21.93 14.62
C VAL A 358 -10.38 -22.36 15.53
N GLY A 359 -9.49 -21.44 15.86
CA GLY A 359 -8.29 -21.82 16.60
C GLY A 359 -7.54 -20.68 17.27
N SER A 360 -6.58 -21.07 18.10
CA SER A 360 -5.49 -20.21 18.56
C SER A 360 -4.23 -20.50 17.74
N ASP A 361 -3.11 -19.83 18.04
CA ASP A 361 -1.81 -20.10 17.40
C ASP A 361 -1.34 -21.58 17.49
N THR A 362 -1.98 -22.43 18.29
CA THR A 362 -1.70 -23.87 18.43
C THR A 362 -2.62 -24.78 17.62
N GLN A 363 -3.60 -24.22 16.91
CA GLN A 363 -4.62 -24.93 16.15
C GLN A 363 -4.61 -24.41 14.71
N LEU A 364 -3.57 -24.78 13.95
CA LEU A 364 -3.46 -24.39 12.54
C LEU A 364 -3.98 -25.52 11.65
N GLY A 365 -4.80 -25.18 10.66
CA GLY A 365 -5.33 -26.11 9.67
C GLY A 365 -6.74 -26.62 9.96
N ASP A 366 -7.44 -26.07 10.95
CA ASP A 366 -8.81 -26.43 11.31
C ASP A 366 -9.86 -25.38 10.92
N ASN A 367 -9.50 -24.23 10.32
CA ASN A 367 -10.47 -23.23 9.86
C ASN A 367 -11.64 -23.82 9.05
N THR A 368 -12.78 -23.15 9.14
CA THR A 368 -14.01 -23.56 8.44
C THR A 368 -14.28 -22.76 7.16
N TYR A 369 -13.27 -22.03 6.67
CA TYR A 369 -13.43 -21.23 5.46
C TYR A 369 -13.65 -22.11 4.21
N ASP A 370 -14.49 -21.66 3.30
CA ASP A 370 -14.63 -22.26 1.96
C ASP A 370 -13.44 -21.89 1.04
N GLY A 371 -13.44 -22.40 -0.20
CA GLY A 371 -12.37 -22.16 -1.16
C GLY A 371 -11.05 -22.89 -0.85
N ALA A 372 -9.99 -22.55 -1.59
CA ALA A 372 -8.69 -23.20 -1.48
C ALA A 372 -7.96 -22.78 -0.19
N PRO A 373 -7.42 -23.73 0.62
CA PRO A 373 -6.76 -23.41 1.89
C PRO A 373 -5.46 -22.59 1.70
N ARG A 374 -4.84 -22.69 0.53
CA ARG A 374 -3.64 -21.94 0.14
C ARG A 374 -3.79 -21.54 -1.30
N GLY A 375 -3.44 -20.31 -1.64
CA GLY A 375 -3.58 -19.86 -3.00
C GLY A 375 -3.22 -18.41 -3.22
N GLY A 376 -3.45 -17.95 -4.44
CA GLY A 376 -3.32 -16.55 -4.75
C GLY A 376 -4.08 -16.10 -5.99
N LEU A 377 -4.32 -14.80 -6.04
CA LEU A 377 -4.70 -14.08 -7.25
C LEU A 377 -3.43 -13.51 -7.90
N ASN A 378 -3.29 -13.71 -9.20
CA ASN A 378 -2.20 -13.20 -10.03
C ASN A 378 -0.79 -13.61 -9.58
N ARG A 379 -0.69 -14.67 -8.77
CA ARG A 379 0.53 -15.11 -8.07
C ARG A 379 1.76 -15.23 -8.97
N PHE A 380 1.59 -15.81 -10.16
CA PHE A 380 2.70 -16.15 -11.04
C PHE A 380 2.98 -15.12 -12.13
N LEU A 381 2.18 -14.06 -12.24
CA LEU A 381 2.30 -13.11 -13.35
C LEU A 381 3.43 -12.13 -13.11
N ARG A 382 4.28 -11.94 -14.12
CA ARG A 382 5.40 -11.00 -14.11
C ARG A 382 5.37 -10.16 -15.38
N TRP A 383 6.00 -8.99 -15.32
CA TRP A 383 6.22 -8.13 -16.47
C TRP A 383 7.67 -7.66 -16.54
N ASN A 384 8.06 -7.13 -17.70
CA ASN A 384 9.37 -6.52 -17.89
C ASN A 384 9.21 -5.00 -17.96
N SER A 385 9.62 -4.33 -16.89
CA SER A 385 9.52 -2.87 -16.75
C SER A 385 10.52 -2.16 -17.67
N ASN A 386 11.61 -2.84 -18.04
CA ASN A 386 12.62 -2.31 -18.95
C ASN A 386 12.17 -2.28 -20.42
N THR A 387 11.03 -2.88 -20.76
CA THR A 387 10.51 -2.93 -22.14
C THR A 387 9.20 -2.18 -22.34
N ILE A 388 8.77 -1.41 -21.34
CA ILE A 388 7.59 -0.55 -21.44
C ILE A 388 7.80 0.49 -22.53
N VAL A 389 6.91 0.47 -23.51
CA VAL A 389 6.71 1.57 -24.45
C VAL A 389 5.45 2.31 -24.00
N ASP A 390 5.56 3.60 -23.75
CA ASP A 390 4.46 4.47 -23.36
C ASP A 390 4.60 5.79 -24.12
N THR A 391 3.99 5.84 -25.29
CA THR A 391 4.02 6.99 -26.22
C THR A 391 2.59 7.40 -26.56
N PRO A 392 2.34 8.59 -27.12
CA PRO A 392 0.98 8.97 -27.52
C PRO A 392 0.32 8.00 -28.53
N ALA A 393 1.12 7.27 -29.32
CA ALA A 393 0.62 6.37 -30.36
C ALA A 393 0.51 4.90 -29.91
N GLU A 394 1.29 4.49 -28.91
CA GLU A 394 1.47 3.09 -28.55
C GLU A 394 1.77 2.91 -27.07
N TRP A 395 1.11 1.92 -26.47
CA TRP A 395 1.54 1.28 -25.24
C TRP A 395 1.94 -0.17 -25.51
N SER A 396 3.08 -0.62 -25.01
CA SER A 396 3.46 -2.04 -25.08
C SER A 396 4.28 -2.48 -23.87
N ILE A 397 4.16 -3.77 -23.52
CA ILE A 397 4.89 -4.37 -22.40
C ILE A 397 5.07 -5.87 -22.63
N GLU A 398 6.14 -6.45 -22.08
CA GLU A 398 6.28 -7.90 -22.03
C GLU A 398 5.77 -8.47 -20.72
N ILE A 399 5.02 -9.57 -20.81
CA ILE A 399 4.47 -10.30 -19.67
C ILE A 399 4.83 -11.78 -19.75
N LYS A 400 4.90 -12.46 -18.61
CA LYS A 400 5.12 -13.90 -18.51
C LYS A 400 4.55 -14.48 -17.22
N LEU A 401 4.57 -15.80 -17.14
CA LEU A 401 4.47 -16.56 -15.90
C LEU A 401 5.86 -16.79 -15.32
N SER A 402 5.99 -16.74 -14.00
CA SER A 402 7.22 -17.10 -13.34
C SER A 402 7.54 -18.59 -13.48
N ALA A 403 8.82 -18.92 -13.46
CA ALA A 403 9.33 -20.27 -13.68
C ALA A 403 10.26 -20.69 -12.52
N GLY A 404 10.86 -21.88 -12.61
CA GLY A 404 11.77 -22.39 -11.57
C GLY A 404 11.05 -22.98 -10.37
N SER A 405 11.78 -23.45 -9.35
CA SER A 405 11.31 -24.37 -8.29
C SER A 405 10.10 -23.91 -7.46
N ALA A 406 9.79 -22.62 -7.43
CA ALA A 406 8.58 -22.05 -6.80
C ALA A 406 7.69 -21.25 -7.78
N GLY A 407 8.02 -21.24 -9.07
CA GLY A 407 7.20 -20.62 -10.13
C GLY A 407 6.06 -21.51 -10.63
N TYR A 408 5.45 -21.11 -11.73
CA TYR A 408 4.30 -21.78 -12.33
C TYR A 408 4.60 -23.22 -12.79
N ARG A 409 3.58 -24.10 -12.70
CA ARG A 409 3.69 -25.54 -13.02
C ARG A 409 2.62 -26.08 -13.96
N GLY A 410 1.65 -25.25 -14.34
CA GLY A 410 0.59 -25.69 -15.25
C GLY A 410 1.06 -25.75 -16.70
N ALA A 411 0.08 -25.93 -17.59
CA ALA A 411 0.31 -26.31 -18.98
C ALA A 411 0.88 -25.18 -19.86
N GLY A 412 0.93 -23.94 -19.39
CA GLY A 412 1.48 -22.81 -20.14
C GLY A 412 0.52 -22.26 -21.20
N ALA A 413 -0.78 -22.51 -21.06
CA ALA A 413 -1.84 -22.04 -21.95
C ALA A 413 -2.80 -21.05 -21.25
N GLU A 414 -2.38 -20.52 -20.11
CA GLU A 414 -3.19 -19.69 -19.24
C GLU A 414 -3.47 -18.35 -19.87
N THR A 415 -4.58 -17.75 -19.49
CA THR A 415 -5.02 -16.46 -20.00
C THR A 415 -5.20 -15.49 -18.85
N VAL A 416 -4.99 -14.21 -19.12
CA VAL A 416 -5.20 -13.13 -18.16
C VAL A 416 -5.72 -11.89 -18.87
N ASN A 417 -6.53 -11.10 -18.18
CA ASN A 417 -6.91 -9.77 -18.64
C ASN A 417 -5.83 -8.76 -18.23
N VAL A 418 -5.44 -7.89 -19.15
CA VAL A 418 -4.37 -6.91 -18.92
C VAL A 418 -4.93 -5.50 -19.09
N THR A 419 -4.88 -4.72 -18.02
CA THR A 419 -5.31 -3.32 -18.00
C THR A 419 -4.09 -2.41 -17.77
N PRO A 420 -3.67 -1.57 -18.73
CA PRO A 420 -2.59 -0.62 -18.53
C PRO A 420 -2.96 0.41 -17.44
N ARG A 421 -2.11 0.57 -16.44
CA ARG A 421 -2.28 1.54 -15.34
C ARG A 421 -1.10 2.50 -15.29
N ARG A 422 -1.31 3.68 -14.70
CA ARG A 422 -0.30 4.73 -14.54
C ARG A 422 0.39 5.09 -15.86
N LEU A 423 -0.41 5.19 -16.93
CA LEU A 423 0.05 5.61 -18.25
C LEU A 423 0.66 7.02 -18.17
N GLN A 424 1.79 7.20 -18.85
CA GLN A 424 2.57 8.44 -18.79
C GLN A 424 2.28 9.34 -20.00
N LYS A 425 2.14 8.76 -21.20
CA LYS A 425 1.95 9.48 -22.46
C LYS A 425 0.83 8.89 -23.31
N PHE A 426 0.61 7.58 -23.24
CA PHE A 426 -0.49 6.93 -23.95
C PHE A 426 -1.82 7.30 -23.30
N GLU A 427 -2.77 7.78 -24.09
CA GLU A 427 -4.08 8.20 -23.60
C GLU A 427 -5.16 7.16 -23.91
N VAL A 428 -5.82 6.69 -22.85
CA VAL A 428 -7.05 5.90 -22.93
C VAL A 428 -8.26 6.82 -22.76
N LYS A 429 -9.09 6.92 -23.81
CA LYS A 429 -10.31 7.75 -23.80
C LYS A 429 -11.54 6.89 -23.57
N PRO A 430 -12.44 7.23 -22.64
CA PRO A 430 -13.67 6.48 -22.41
C PRO A 430 -14.45 6.21 -23.70
N GLY A 431 -14.90 4.97 -23.90
CA GLY A 431 -15.64 4.53 -25.09
C GLY A 431 -14.82 4.43 -26.38
N ALA A 432 -13.55 4.85 -26.40
CA ALA A 432 -12.70 4.70 -27.58
C ALA A 432 -12.24 3.25 -27.78
N ARG A 433 -12.06 2.88 -29.05
CA ARG A 433 -11.61 1.55 -29.47
C ARG A 433 -10.09 1.53 -29.67
N TYR A 434 -9.47 0.44 -29.24
CA TYR A 434 -8.04 0.21 -29.33
C TYR A 434 -7.78 -1.16 -29.95
N ALA A 435 -6.86 -1.21 -30.92
CA ALA A 435 -6.37 -2.45 -31.49
C ALA A 435 -5.22 -2.98 -30.62
N TRP A 436 -5.15 -4.29 -30.47
CA TRP A 436 -4.07 -4.94 -29.71
C TRP A 436 -3.57 -6.20 -30.42
N SER A 437 -2.31 -6.55 -30.15
CA SER A 437 -1.67 -7.76 -30.67
C SER A 437 -0.61 -8.29 -29.70
N THR A 438 -0.31 -9.58 -29.75
CA THR A 438 0.78 -10.20 -29.00
C THR A 438 1.87 -10.74 -29.92
N SER A 439 3.10 -10.86 -29.41
CA SER A 439 4.19 -11.57 -30.11
C SER A 439 3.92 -13.06 -30.31
N SER A 440 2.93 -13.62 -29.58
CA SER A 440 2.44 -14.99 -29.74
C SER A 440 1.35 -15.15 -30.81
N GLY A 441 1.00 -14.07 -31.52
CA GLY A 441 0.07 -14.09 -32.65
C GLY A 441 -1.40 -13.85 -32.31
N GLN A 442 -1.75 -13.55 -31.05
CA GLN A 442 -3.10 -13.08 -30.74
C GLN A 442 -3.28 -11.64 -31.21
N SER A 443 -4.49 -11.28 -31.62
CA SER A 443 -4.86 -9.88 -31.88
C SER A 443 -6.35 -9.67 -31.71
N GLY A 444 -6.76 -8.42 -31.56
CA GLY A 444 -8.16 -8.06 -31.42
C GLY A 444 -8.35 -6.57 -31.23
N ALA A 445 -9.54 -6.21 -30.75
CA ALA A 445 -9.84 -4.85 -30.30
C ALA A 445 -10.51 -4.87 -28.94
N ALA A 446 -10.27 -3.82 -28.15
CA ALA A 446 -10.91 -3.58 -26.87
C ALA A 446 -11.46 -2.15 -26.84
N VAL A 447 -12.51 -1.94 -26.05
CA VAL A 447 -13.14 -0.63 -25.85
C VAL A 447 -12.89 -0.21 -24.41
N ALA A 448 -12.44 1.02 -24.21
CA ALA A 448 -12.25 1.55 -22.87
C ALA A 448 -13.61 1.80 -22.19
N ASP A 449 -13.71 1.49 -20.92
CA ASP A 449 -14.93 1.70 -20.14
C ASP A 449 -15.23 3.20 -19.88
N THR A 450 -16.31 3.48 -19.16
CA THR A 450 -16.72 4.85 -18.82
C THR A 450 -15.72 5.58 -17.91
N ASN A 451 -14.86 4.85 -17.21
CA ASN A 451 -13.82 5.38 -16.33
C ASN A 451 -12.46 5.52 -17.04
N GLY A 452 -12.39 5.19 -18.33
CA GLY A 452 -11.16 5.24 -19.12
C GLY A 452 -10.21 4.09 -18.83
N LEU A 453 -10.70 2.95 -18.32
CA LEU A 453 -9.91 1.72 -18.21
C LEU A 453 -10.03 0.92 -19.50
N LEU A 454 -8.88 0.55 -20.07
CA LEU A 454 -8.80 -0.33 -21.23
C LEU A 454 -8.33 -1.71 -20.80
N THR A 455 -9.23 -2.68 -20.77
CA THR A 455 -8.90 -4.07 -20.44
C THR A 455 -8.75 -4.90 -21.71
N ILE A 456 -7.57 -5.46 -21.94
CA ILE A 456 -7.31 -6.40 -23.01
C ILE A 456 -7.65 -7.81 -22.51
N PRO A 457 -8.68 -8.47 -23.06
CA PRO A 457 -9.16 -9.73 -22.51
C PRO A 457 -8.32 -10.93 -22.94
N ALA A 458 -8.21 -11.93 -22.07
CA ALA A 458 -7.72 -13.27 -22.38
C ALA A 458 -6.37 -13.33 -23.14
N VAL A 459 -5.40 -12.51 -22.72
CA VAL A 459 -4.02 -12.55 -23.22
C VAL A 459 -3.38 -13.86 -22.75
N LYS A 460 -2.93 -14.69 -23.68
CA LYS A 460 -2.21 -15.93 -23.38
C LYS A 460 -0.84 -15.60 -22.82
N VAL A 461 -0.51 -16.23 -21.70
CA VAL A 461 0.76 -16.09 -21.01
C VAL A 461 1.43 -17.44 -20.86
N THR A 462 2.75 -17.46 -21.02
CA THR A 462 3.59 -18.65 -20.86
C THR A 462 4.77 -18.28 -19.95
N THR A 463 5.66 -19.22 -19.66
CA THR A 463 6.91 -18.90 -18.96
C THR A 463 7.90 -18.10 -19.81
N GLY A 464 7.68 -18.01 -21.13
CA GLY A 464 8.38 -17.12 -22.05
C GLY A 464 7.73 -15.74 -22.14
N TRP A 465 8.54 -14.72 -22.42
CA TRP A 465 8.07 -13.34 -22.60
C TRP A 465 7.12 -13.22 -23.79
N THR A 466 5.93 -12.68 -23.53
CA THR A 466 4.94 -12.33 -24.54
C THR A 466 4.80 -10.82 -24.56
N LYS A 467 5.16 -10.18 -25.67
CA LYS A 467 4.98 -8.73 -25.84
C LYS A 467 3.52 -8.46 -26.21
N LEU A 468 2.81 -7.69 -25.41
CA LEU A 468 1.50 -7.12 -25.71
C LEU A 468 1.68 -5.70 -26.22
N THR A 469 1.11 -5.38 -27.38
CA THR A 469 1.10 -4.04 -27.97
C THR A 469 -0.33 -3.55 -28.14
N VAL A 470 -0.58 -2.29 -27.80
CA VAL A 470 -1.88 -1.62 -27.87
C VAL A 470 -1.72 -0.28 -28.60
N ARG A 471 -2.60 -0.01 -29.57
CA ARG A 471 -2.65 1.24 -30.34
C ARG A 471 -4.09 1.71 -30.48
N ARG A 472 -4.31 3.02 -30.56
CA ARG A 472 -5.65 3.56 -30.84
C ARG A 472 -6.11 3.05 -32.21
N ALA A 473 -7.32 2.50 -32.30
CA ALA A 473 -7.89 2.17 -33.60
C ALA A 473 -8.21 3.50 -34.32
N GLY A 474 -7.81 3.59 -35.59
CA GLY A 474 -8.07 4.75 -36.45
C GLY A 474 -9.55 5.04 -36.65
#